data_AF-A0A7K4CQQ4-F1
#
_entry.id   AF-A0A7K4CQQ4-F1
#
_cell.length_a   1.000
_cell.length_b   1.000
_cell.length_c   1.000
_cell.angle_alpha   90.00
_cell.angle_beta   90.00
_cell.angle_gamma   90.00
#
_symmetry.space_group_name_H-M   'P 1'
#
loop_
_entity.id
_entity.type
_entity.pdbx_description
1 polymer ?
#
loop_
_entity_poly.entity_id
_entity_poly.type
_entity_poly.pdbx_seq_one_letter_code
_entity_poly.pdbx_strand_id
1 'polypeptide(L)'
;MVAYDDFFVPRVLLISDGEADNSTWQTPLQVAIQQKIIIDVVALLSQDERGRKTLEEIAARTSGSFILPGDLAKFVSEFVQLSKKKQATKVEDVILCLDTSGSMSENYKGSTSKKINALKDAVLEFASKKLAIDPRDRVGVVVFGTHDVTKVDVLLRPGPYVRENFQRVVEKLKAQNGTPLDRGLDLAIRELDLINKRARMQVEILQPIRSIQQFPNQHGTCGYCAATGKPQPDIDAANWSFYEGVRKVSVFRCPRCGIVYHGMCFDKHIARGSNNGVCYGCNSILGVDPNLQVQTPATATSSQASADLLLMCPGCNEPLPSGARFCAHCGMKIDAAHQPVATSAQALTYQPGMEVPMGSAAADSLYNPDKETLVTCTKCGYACQAAWGTCPMCDEPLPKS
;
A
#
# COMPACT_ATOMS: atom_id res chain seq x y z
N MET A 1 29.54 4.52 -0.71
CA MET A 1 28.19 4.38 -0.13
C MET A 1 28.10 2.97 0.42
N VAL A 2 27.89 2.81 1.72
CA VAL A 2 27.53 1.50 2.29
C VAL A 2 26.10 1.24 1.85
N ALA A 3 25.81 0.05 1.31
CA ALA A 3 24.48 -0.27 0.83
C ALA A 3 23.49 -0.28 2.01
N TYR A 4 22.29 0.24 1.81
CA TYR A 4 21.23 0.23 2.83
C TYR A 4 20.97 -1.19 3.39
N ASP A 5 21.16 -2.20 2.54
CA ASP A 5 21.03 -3.62 2.86
C ASP A 5 21.97 -4.11 3.98
N ASP A 6 23.05 -3.38 4.28
CA ASP A 6 23.97 -3.77 5.35
C ASP A 6 23.47 -3.37 6.75
N PHE A 7 22.56 -2.38 6.83
CA PHE A 7 22.14 -1.78 8.10
C PHE A 7 20.82 -2.28 8.65
N PHE A 8 19.86 -2.63 7.79
CA PHE A 8 18.51 -3.02 8.21
C PHE A 8 18.27 -4.51 8.02
N VAL A 9 17.79 -5.17 9.08
CA VAL A 9 17.39 -6.58 9.03
C VAL A 9 15.85 -6.63 9.04
N PRO A 10 15.20 -6.93 7.90
CA PRO A 10 13.76 -7.06 7.84
C PRO A 10 13.31 -8.35 8.53
N ARG A 11 12.38 -8.23 9.47
CA ARG A 11 11.85 -9.34 10.25
C ARG A 11 10.34 -9.31 10.35
N VAL A 12 9.76 -10.50 10.24
CA VAL A 12 8.38 -10.74 10.65
C VAL A 12 8.41 -11.56 11.92
N LEU A 13 7.65 -11.14 12.93
CA LEU A 13 7.39 -11.92 14.12
C LEU A 13 5.94 -12.42 14.04
N LEU A 14 5.77 -13.67 13.61
CA LEU A 14 4.47 -14.31 13.48
C LEU A 14 4.04 -14.88 14.82
N ILE A 15 2.85 -14.50 15.31
CA ILE A 15 2.27 -15.04 16.54
C ILE A 15 0.92 -15.65 16.20
N SER A 16 0.79 -16.97 16.33
CA SER A 16 -0.41 -17.71 15.97
C SER A 16 -0.65 -18.91 16.89
N ASP A 17 -1.91 -19.32 17.05
CA ASP A 17 -2.31 -20.42 17.92
C ASP A 17 -2.69 -21.71 17.18
N GLY A 18 -2.65 -21.73 15.85
CA GLY A 18 -3.19 -22.85 15.07
C GLY A 18 -2.71 -23.00 13.62
N GLU A 19 -3.28 -24.00 12.96
CA GLU A 19 -3.08 -24.29 11.54
C GLU A 19 -3.66 -23.16 10.68
N ALA A 20 -3.00 -22.86 9.57
CA ALA A 20 -3.59 -22.02 8.54
C ALA A 20 -4.83 -22.70 7.97
N ASP A 21 -5.89 -21.94 7.70
CA ASP A 21 -7.11 -22.48 7.08
C ASP A 21 -6.86 -23.05 5.66
N ASN A 22 -5.70 -22.73 5.08
CA ASN A 22 -5.32 -23.08 3.73
C ASN A 22 -3.82 -23.43 3.65
N SER A 23 -3.45 -24.09 2.55
CA SER A 23 -2.07 -24.39 2.18
C SER A 23 -1.54 -23.38 1.14
N THR A 24 -1.93 -22.11 1.25
CA THR A 24 -1.46 -21.06 0.32
C THR A 24 -0.36 -20.17 0.93
N TRP A 25 0.03 -20.40 2.19
CA TRP A 25 1.08 -19.65 2.89
C TRP A 25 2.49 -19.86 2.33
N GLN A 26 2.68 -20.90 1.51
CA GLN A 26 3.95 -21.23 0.86
C GLN A 26 4.36 -20.16 -0.15
N THR A 27 3.41 -19.52 -0.82
CA THR A 27 3.70 -18.46 -1.81
C THR A 27 4.31 -17.23 -1.15
N PRO A 28 3.69 -16.62 -0.11
CA PRO A 28 4.32 -15.57 0.69
C PRO A 28 5.68 -16.00 1.25
N LEU A 29 5.77 -17.22 1.80
CA LEU A 29 7.03 -17.74 2.35
C LEU A 29 8.17 -17.75 1.30
N GLN A 30 7.88 -18.15 0.07
CA GLN A 30 8.87 -18.15 -1.01
C GLN A 30 9.36 -16.73 -1.33
N VAL A 31 8.47 -15.74 -1.29
CA VAL A 31 8.82 -14.31 -1.45
C VAL A 31 9.71 -13.84 -0.30
N ALA A 32 9.39 -14.18 0.95
CA ALA A 32 10.23 -13.85 2.10
C ALA A 32 11.66 -14.41 1.95
N ILE A 33 11.80 -15.66 1.53
CA ILE A 33 13.10 -16.30 1.30
C ILE A 33 13.90 -15.55 0.22
N GLN A 34 13.27 -15.23 -0.91
CA GLN A 34 13.91 -14.48 -2.00
C GLN A 34 14.37 -13.09 -1.55
N GLN A 35 13.60 -12.45 -0.66
CA GLN A 35 13.90 -11.12 -0.12
C GLN A 35 14.78 -11.15 1.13
N LYS A 36 15.23 -12.33 1.58
CA LYS A 36 16.01 -12.53 2.81
C LYS A 36 15.32 -11.97 4.07
N ILE A 37 13.99 -12.03 4.12
CA ILE A 37 13.19 -11.65 5.29
C ILE A 37 13.20 -12.83 6.26
N ILE A 38 13.57 -12.55 7.50
CA ILE A 38 13.59 -13.55 8.58
C ILE A 38 12.20 -13.59 9.22
N ILE A 39 11.61 -14.78 9.37
CA ILE A 39 10.31 -14.96 10.04
C ILE A 39 10.53 -15.74 11.34
N ASP A 40 10.55 -15.01 12.45
CA ASP A 40 10.49 -15.63 13.78
C ASP A 40 9.03 -15.99 14.09
N VAL A 41 8.79 -17.16 14.70
CA VAL A 41 7.43 -17.69 14.93
C VAL A 41 7.23 -18.00 16.41
N VAL A 42 6.08 -17.57 16.94
CA VAL A 42 5.64 -17.79 18.31
C VAL A 42 4.33 -18.57 18.28
N ALA A 43 4.40 -19.83 18.65
CA ALA A 43 3.24 -20.72 18.64
C ALA A 43 2.53 -20.72 20.00
N LEU A 44 1.28 -20.22 20.04
CA LEU A 44 0.44 -20.21 21.23
C LEU A 44 -0.28 -21.55 21.34
N LEU A 45 0.35 -22.53 21.99
CA LEU A 45 -0.10 -23.90 22.19
C LEU A 45 -1.63 -24.13 22.28
N SER A 46 -2.27 -24.47 21.16
CA SER A 46 -3.48 -25.30 21.10
C SER A 46 -3.23 -26.56 20.27
N GLN A 47 -2.66 -27.57 20.94
CA GLN A 47 -2.73 -29.04 20.74
C GLN A 47 -2.66 -29.70 19.35
N ASP A 48 -2.72 -29.00 18.22
CA ASP A 48 -2.62 -29.61 16.90
C ASP A 48 -1.17 -29.70 16.41
N GLU A 49 -0.69 -30.93 16.23
CA GLU A 49 0.66 -31.22 15.75
C GLU A 49 0.88 -30.70 14.32
N ARG A 50 -0.19 -30.63 13.53
CA ARG A 50 -0.13 -30.20 12.12
C ARG A 50 0.09 -28.70 11.99
N GLY A 51 -0.67 -27.88 12.70
CA GLY A 51 -0.43 -26.44 12.81
C GLY A 51 0.98 -26.14 13.34
N ARG A 52 1.44 -26.87 14.36
CA ARG A 52 2.81 -26.74 14.87
C ARG A 52 3.87 -27.00 13.80
N LYS A 53 3.78 -28.11 13.07
CA LYS A 53 4.75 -28.46 12.02
C LYS A 53 4.81 -27.39 10.92
N THR A 54 3.66 -26.85 10.54
CA THR A 54 3.56 -25.74 9.58
C THR A 54 4.31 -24.50 10.09
N LEU A 55 4.05 -24.08 11.32
CA LEU A 55 4.70 -22.92 11.93
C LEU A 55 6.22 -23.12 12.11
N GLU A 56 6.65 -24.33 12.46
CA GLU A 56 8.06 -24.70 12.57
C GLU A 56 8.77 -24.68 11.21
N GLU A 57 8.11 -25.16 10.15
CA GLU A 57 8.63 -25.09 8.78
C GLU A 57 8.84 -23.64 8.32
N ILE A 58 7.87 -22.74 8.58
CA ILE A 58 7.96 -21.32 8.23
C ILE A 58 9.20 -20.68 8.85
N ALA A 59 9.43 -20.91 10.15
CA ALA A 59 10.60 -20.40 10.86
C ALA A 59 11.90 -20.97 10.27
N ALA A 60 11.97 -22.29 10.13
CA ALA A 60 13.17 -22.99 9.65
C ALA A 60 13.59 -22.52 8.25
N ARG A 61 12.63 -22.39 7.33
CA ARG A 61 12.91 -22.00 5.93
C ARG A 61 13.36 -20.55 5.76
N THR A 62 13.05 -19.67 6.70
CA THR A 62 13.46 -18.25 6.69
C THR A 62 14.64 -17.94 7.60
N SER A 63 15.32 -18.97 8.13
CA SER A 63 16.38 -18.80 9.15
C SER A 63 15.90 -18.07 10.41
N GLY A 64 14.60 -18.13 10.69
CA GLY A 64 13.99 -17.59 11.89
C GLY A 64 14.02 -18.58 13.04
N SER A 65 13.51 -18.13 14.18
CA SER A 65 13.47 -18.87 15.43
C SER A 65 12.04 -19.34 15.67
N PHE A 66 11.84 -20.62 15.94
CA PHE A 66 10.56 -21.15 16.40
C PHE A 66 10.54 -21.16 17.93
N ILE A 67 9.56 -20.49 18.53
CA ILE A 67 9.44 -20.33 19.97
C ILE A 67 8.09 -20.88 20.42
N LEU A 68 8.15 -21.75 21.42
CA LEU A 68 6.98 -22.37 22.03
C LEU A 68 6.91 -21.95 23.50
N PRO A 69 6.38 -20.75 23.78
CA PRO A 69 6.37 -20.26 25.15
C PRO A 69 5.48 -21.14 26.02
N GLY A 70 6.03 -21.60 27.14
CA GLY A 70 5.21 -22.07 28.25
C GLY A 70 4.48 -20.92 28.96
N ASP A 71 4.92 -19.68 28.73
CA ASP A 71 4.30 -18.44 29.20
C ASP A 71 4.65 -17.29 28.23
N LEU A 72 3.63 -16.57 27.75
CA LEU A 72 3.81 -15.50 26.77
C LEU A 72 4.57 -14.29 27.36
N ALA A 73 4.50 -14.07 28.67
CA ALA A 73 5.27 -13.03 29.33
C ALA A 73 6.78 -13.35 29.28
N LYS A 74 7.15 -14.63 29.42
CA LYS A 74 8.55 -15.06 29.28
C LYS A 74 9.05 -14.91 27.84
N PHE A 75 8.19 -15.17 26.85
CA PHE A 75 8.52 -14.97 25.44
C PHE A 75 9.06 -13.57 25.16
N VAL A 76 8.39 -12.52 25.66
CA VAL A 76 8.85 -11.15 25.40
C VAL A 76 10.28 -10.96 25.90
N SER A 77 10.58 -11.46 27.10
CA SER A 77 11.93 -11.37 27.66
C SER A 77 12.96 -12.15 26.85
N GLU A 78 12.64 -13.38 26.44
CA GLU A 78 13.52 -14.25 25.65
C GLU A 78 13.76 -13.67 24.25
N PHE A 79 12.72 -13.19 23.58
CA PHE A 79 12.82 -12.59 22.25
C PHE A 79 13.58 -11.27 22.29
N VAL A 80 13.34 -10.41 23.28
CA VAL A 80 14.13 -9.18 23.48
C VAL A 80 15.59 -9.51 23.72
N GLN A 81 15.91 -10.57 24.46
CA GLN A 81 17.29 -11.04 24.63
C GLN A 81 17.89 -11.58 23.33
N LEU A 82 17.12 -12.35 22.55
CA LEU A 82 17.54 -12.84 21.22
C LEU A 82 17.82 -11.67 20.28
N SER A 83 16.95 -10.66 20.28
CA SER A 83 17.14 -9.43 19.52
C SER A 83 18.41 -8.73 19.98
N LYS A 84 18.60 -8.43 21.28
CA LYS A 84 19.84 -7.84 21.81
C LYS A 84 21.11 -8.59 21.39
N LYS A 85 21.09 -9.92 21.41
CA LYS A 85 22.25 -10.75 21.03
C LYS A 85 22.53 -10.67 19.52
N LYS A 86 21.49 -10.66 18.68
CA LYS A 86 21.61 -10.56 17.22
C LYS A 86 21.88 -9.13 16.74
N GLN A 87 21.52 -8.13 17.54
CA GLN A 87 21.44 -6.72 17.15
C GLN A 87 22.71 -5.90 17.43
N ALA A 88 23.82 -6.54 17.82
CA ALA A 88 25.04 -5.84 18.22
C ALA A 88 25.59 -4.81 17.20
N THR A 89 25.14 -4.82 15.92
CA THR A 89 25.55 -3.83 14.92
C THR A 89 24.48 -3.43 13.88
N LYS A 90 23.22 -3.90 13.96
CA LYS A 90 22.21 -3.69 12.89
C LYS A 90 20.90 -3.15 13.43
N VAL A 91 20.26 -2.26 12.67
CA VAL A 91 18.91 -1.76 12.94
C VAL A 91 17.90 -2.80 12.45
N GLU A 92 16.79 -2.99 13.17
CA GLU A 92 15.77 -3.97 12.80
C GLU A 92 14.45 -3.30 12.40
N ASP A 93 13.87 -3.78 11.31
CA ASP A 93 12.50 -3.48 10.91
C ASP A 93 11.65 -4.69 11.22
N VAL A 94 10.78 -4.57 12.22
CA VAL A 94 10.00 -5.70 12.73
C VAL A 94 8.52 -5.47 12.45
N ILE A 95 7.88 -6.38 11.72
CA ILE A 95 6.42 -6.43 11.64
C ILE A 95 5.91 -7.58 12.51
N LEU A 96 5.05 -7.26 13.46
CA LEU A 96 4.31 -8.22 14.24
C LEU A 96 3.11 -8.70 13.41
N CYS A 97 3.13 -9.96 12.99
CA CYS A 97 2.02 -10.58 12.28
C CYS A 97 1.18 -11.36 13.30
N LEU A 98 0.04 -10.79 13.69
CA LEU A 98 -0.77 -11.22 14.82
C LEU A 98 -2.01 -11.97 14.36
N ASP A 99 -2.13 -13.20 14.83
CA ASP A 99 -3.33 -13.99 14.70
C ASP A 99 -4.42 -13.46 15.62
N THR A 100 -5.62 -13.29 15.06
CA THR A 100 -6.83 -12.95 15.80
C THR A 100 -7.95 -13.94 15.51
N SER A 101 -7.63 -15.19 15.19
CA SER A 101 -8.58 -16.27 14.97
C SER A 101 -9.53 -16.52 16.16
N GLY A 102 -10.56 -17.35 15.94
CA GLY A 102 -11.63 -17.55 16.93
C GLY A 102 -11.09 -18.21 18.20
N SER A 103 -10.12 -19.09 18.04
CA SER A 103 -9.39 -19.77 19.12
C SER A 103 -8.57 -18.82 19.99
N MET A 104 -8.22 -17.63 19.48
CA MET A 104 -7.57 -16.59 20.29
C MET A 104 -8.49 -16.01 21.37
N SER A 105 -9.80 -16.24 21.30
CA SER A 105 -10.75 -15.89 22.36
C SER A 105 -10.76 -16.86 23.55
N GLU A 106 -10.13 -18.03 23.38
CA GLU A 106 -10.04 -19.07 24.41
C GLU A 106 -9.04 -18.69 25.51
N ASN A 107 -9.14 -19.37 26.65
CA ASN A 107 -8.19 -19.22 27.74
C ASN A 107 -6.86 -19.88 27.39
N TYR A 108 -5.76 -19.25 27.82
CA TYR A 108 -4.44 -19.88 27.76
C TYR A 108 -4.41 -21.09 28.70
N LYS A 109 -3.75 -22.19 28.31
CA LYS A 109 -3.76 -23.43 29.08
C LYS A 109 -3.22 -23.18 30.50
N GLY A 110 -4.05 -23.45 31.51
CA GLY A 110 -3.70 -23.23 32.92
C GLY A 110 -3.83 -21.78 33.41
N SER A 111 -4.45 -20.89 32.61
CA SER A 111 -4.74 -19.51 32.98
C SER A 111 -6.22 -19.19 32.82
N THR A 112 -6.72 -18.21 33.57
CA THR A 112 -8.05 -17.62 33.38
C THR A 112 -8.06 -16.50 32.33
N SER A 113 -6.88 -16.08 31.88
CA SER A 113 -6.73 -15.03 30.87
C SER A 113 -6.89 -15.58 29.46
N LYS A 114 -7.62 -14.84 28.62
CA LYS A 114 -7.77 -15.14 27.20
C LYS A 114 -6.44 -14.98 26.45
N LYS A 115 -6.16 -15.84 25.46
CA LYS A 115 -4.94 -15.77 24.61
C LYS A 115 -4.78 -14.38 24.01
N ILE A 116 -5.86 -13.78 23.49
CA ILE A 116 -5.84 -12.43 22.90
C ILE A 116 -5.41 -11.33 23.89
N ASN A 117 -5.77 -11.44 25.17
CA ASN A 117 -5.37 -10.44 26.17
C ASN A 117 -3.88 -10.56 26.50
N ALA A 118 -3.41 -11.80 26.70
CA ALA A 118 -1.99 -12.05 26.87
C ALA A 118 -1.18 -11.57 25.64
N LEU A 119 -1.71 -11.76 24.44
CA LEU A 119 -1.10 -11.27 23.20
C LEU A 119 -0.96 -9.74 23.22
N LYS A 120 -2.01 -9.01 23.60
CA LYS A 120 -1.98 -7.54 23.68
C LYS A 120 -0.88 -7.06 24.63
N ASP A 121 -0.82 -7.63 25.82
CA ASP A 121 0.17 -7.26 26.83
C ASP A 121 1.59 -7.55 26.32
N ALA A 122 1.81 -8.73 25.74
CA ALA A 122 3.09 -9.14 25.19
C ALA A 122 3.55 -8.25 24.03
N VAL A 123 2.64 -7.87 23.14
CA VAL A 123 2.92 -7.00 22.00
C VAL A 123 3.30 -5.58 22.45
N LEU A 124 2.60 -5.02 23.44
CA LEU A 124 2.91 -3.71 24.00
C LEU A 124 4.25 -3.70 24.73
N GLU A 125 4.51 -4.73 25.51
CA GLU A 125 5.78 -4.90 26.22
C GLU A 125 6.94 -5.09 25.23
N PHE A 126 6.75 -5.91 24.19
CA PHE A 126 7.73 -6.11 23.13
C PHE A 126 8.07 -4.79 22.43
N ALA A 127 7.06 -4.05 21.95
CA ALA A 127 7.29 -2.80 21.24
C ALA A 127 8.04 -1.78 22.12
N SER A 128 7.64 -1.65 23.39
CA SER A 128 8.31 -0.79 24.36
C SER A 128 9.79 -1.16 24.56
N LYS A 129 10.06 -2.45 24.82
CA LYS A 129 11.43 -2.94 25.03
C LYS A 129 12.28 -2.85 23.77
N LYS A 130 11.69 -3.10 22.60
CA LYS A 130 12.37 -3.07 21.32
C LYS A 130 12.83 -1.66 20.98
N LEU A 131 11.93 -0.68 21.06
CA LEU A 131 12.24 0.73 20.83
C LEU A 131 13.24 1.31 21.85
N ALA A 132 13.37 0.68 23.03
CA ALA A 132 14.39 1.03 24.01
C ALA A 132 15.79 0.44 23.73
N ILE A 133 15.91 -0.57 22.85
CA ILE A 133 17.22 -1.15 22.49
C ILE A 133 17.94 -0.21 21.51
N ASP A 134 17.32 0.12 20.39
CA ASP A 134 17.84 1.08 19.42
C ASP A 134 16.70 2.01 18.99
N PRO A 135 16.82 3.34 19.20
CA PRO A 135 15.81 4.31 18.81
C PRO A 135 15.72 4.50 17.30
N ARG A 136 16.42 3.71 16.47
CA ARG A 136 16.24 3.67 15.01
C ARG A 136 15.40 2.48 14.56
N ASP A 137 15.17 1.51 15.44
CA ASP A 137 14.31 0.36 15.15
C ASP A 137 12.90 0.81 14.82
N ARG A 138 12.25 0.07 13.93
CA ARG A 138 10.86 0.31 13.55
C ARG A 138 10.04 -0.92 13.85
N VAL A 139 8.86 -0.69 14.44
CA VAL A 139 7.91 -1.77 14.74
C VAL A 139 6.58 -1.45 14.06
N GLY A 140 6.03 -2.41 13.34
CA GLY A 140 4.71 -2.36 12.73
C GLY A 140 3.84 -3.53 13.18
N VAL A 141 2.53 -3.42 12.96
CA VAL A 141 1.59 -4.51 13.24
C VAL A 141 0.78 -4.85 11.99
N VAL A 142 0.60 -6.13 11.76
CA VAL A 142 -0.33 -6.70 10.81
C VAL A 142 -1.20 -7.68 11.56
N VAL A 143 -2.51 -7.60 11.35
CA VAL A 143 -3.48 -8.44 12.04
C VAL A 143 -4.25 -9.25 11.00
N PHE A 144 -4.41 -10.55 11.22
CA PHE A 144 -5.18 -11.43 10.34
C PHE A 144 -6.25 -12.22 11.08
N GLY A 145 -7.34 -12.50 10.36
CA GLY A 145 -8.57 -13.15 10.82
C GLY A 145 -9.57 -13.31 9.67
N THR A 146 -10.82 -13.67 9.95
CA THR A 146 -11.78 -14.34 9.03
C THR A 146 -11.90 -13.82 7.60
N HIS A 147 -11.95 -12.51 7.40
CA HIS A 147 -12.30 -11.94 6.10
C HIS A 147 -11.44 -10.73 5.73
N ASP A 148 -10.85 -10.07 6.72
CA ASP A 148 -9.99 -8.91 6.51
C ASP A 148 -8.62 -9.15 7.13
N VAL A 149 -7.58 -9.02 6.30
CA VAL A 149 -6.27 -8.67 6.84
C VAL A 149 -6.31 -7.18 7.08
N THR A 150 -6.49 -6.81 8.34
CA THR A 150 -6.50 -5.40 8.70
C THR A 150 -5.05 -4.97 8.86
N LYS A 151 -4.59 -4.11 7.94
CA LYS A 151 -3.34 -3.38 8.14
C LYS A 151 -3.53 -2.43 9.30
N VAL A 152 -2.80 -2.62 10.40
CA VAL A 152 -2.91 -1.72 11.54
C VAL A 152 -1.55 -1.07 11.85
N ASP A 153 -1.36 0.14 11.31
CA ASP A 153 -0.18 1.00 11.47
C ASP A 153 1.17 0.31 11.23
N VAL A 154 1.68 0.49 10.01
CA VAL A 154 2.93 -0.13 9.59
C VAL A 154 4.13 0.75 9.88
N LEU A 155 5.05 0.17 10.65
CA LEU A 155 6.44 0.57 10.83
C LEU A 155 6.59 2.04 11.22
N LEU A 156 5.96 2.34 12.36
CA LEU A 156 6.06 3.62 13.04
C LEU A 156 7.54 3.91 13.31
N ARG A 157 8.03 5.05 12.80
CA ARG A 157 9.32 5.57 13.25
C ARG A 157 9.17 6.02 14.69
N PRO A 158 10.12 5.71 15.58
CA PRO A 158 10.11 6.17 16.96
C PRO A 158 9.83 7.67 17.02
N GLY A 159 8.87 8.01 17.88
CA GLY A 159 8.31 9.34 18.03
C GLY A 159 7.37 9.36 19.23
N PRO A 160 7.04 10.55 19.76
CA PRO A 160 6.33 10.68 21.03
C PRO A 160 4.95 10.04 21.02
N TYR A 161 4.33 9.85 19.85
CA TYR A 161 2.98 9.28 19.70
C TYR A 161 2.96 7.81 19.27
N VAL A 162 4.13 7.20 19.06
CA VAL A 162 4.21 5.83 18.54
C VAL A 162 3.58 4.86 19.52
N ARG A 163 3.87 5.04 20.81
CA ARG A 163 3.39 4.16 21.87
C ARG A 163 1.88 4.25 22.00
N GLU A 164 1.30 5.45 22.00
CA GLU A 164 -0.14 5.67 22.12
C GLU A 164 -0.89 5.18 20.88
N ASN A 165 -0.34 5.37 19.68
CA ASN A 165 -0.93 4.81 18.46
C ASN A 165 -0.93 3.29 18.50
N PHE A 166 0.22 2.70 18.82
CA PHE A 166 0.38 1.26 18.92
C PHE A 166 -0.54 0.67 20.00
N GLN A 167 -0.64 1.32 21.15
CA GLN A 167 -1.55 0.94 22.22
C GLN A 167 -3.01 0.98 21.76
N ARG A 168 -3.47 2.08 21.15
CA ARG A 168 -4.85 2.19 20.63
C ARG A 168 -5.18 1.11 19.59
N VAL A 169 -4.20 0.72 18.79
CA VAL A 169 -4.32 -0.34 17.79
C VAL A 169 -4.45 -1.71 18.46
N VAL A 170 -3.54 -2.03 19.37
CA VAL A 170 -3.48 -3.32 20.05
C VAL A 170 -4.67 -3.52 20.97
N GLU A 171 -5.14 -2.47 21.66
CA GLU A 171 -6.33 -2.53 22.51
C GLU A 171 -7.60 -2.86 21.72
N LYS A 172 -7.69 -2.43 20.46
CA LYS A 172 -8.82 -2.70 19.56
C LYS A 172 -8.85 -4.12 19.01
N LEU A 173 -7.79 -4.91 19.17
CA LEU A 173 -7.77 -6.28 18.67
C LEU A 173 -8.88 -7.10 19.32
N LYS A 174 -9.64 -7.81 18.50
CA LYS A 174 -10.71 -8.71 18.90
C LYS A 174 -10.51 -10.00 18.13
N ALA A 175 -10.80 -11.12 18.78
CA ALA A 175 -10.87 -12.39 18.08
C ALA A 175 -11.98 -12.33 17.02
N GLN A 176 -11.69 -12.85 15.86
CA GLN A 176 -12.50 -13.01 14.67
C GLN A 176 -12.37 -14.47 14.25
N ASN A 177 -13.30 -15.05 13.50
CA ASN A 177 -13.15 -16.45 13.09
C ASN A 177 -11.96 -16.62 12.09
N GLY A 178 -11.52 -17.84 11.79
CA GLY A 178 -10.55 -18.10 10.71
C GLY A 178 -9.12 -17.59 10.90
N THR A 179 -8.22 -18.17 10.11
CA THR A 179 -6.76 -18.02 10.20
C THR A 179 -6.15 -17.93 8.79
N PRO A 180 -6.36 -16.84 8.02
CA PRO A 180 -5.77 -16.66 6.69
C PRO A 180 -4.30 -16.23 6.80
N LEU A 181 -3.47 -17.18 7.24
CA LEU A 181 -2.04 -16.99 7.47
C LEU A 181 -1.33 -16.49 6.21
N ASP A 182 -1.74 -16.98 5.04
CA ASP A 182 -1.21 -16.59 3.76
C ASP A 182 -1.34 -15.09 3.50
N ARG A 183 -2.53 -14.53 3.74
CA ARG A 183 -2.78 -13.10 3.53
C ARG A 183 -2.06 -12.24 4.58
N GLY A 184 -2.02 -12.70 5.83
CA GLY A 184 -1.30 -12.01 6.91
C GLY A 184 0.20 -11.89 6.62
N LEU A 185 0.82 -12.99 6.18
CA LEU A 185 2.23 -13.02 5.78
C LEU A 185 2.48 -12.20 4.51
N ASP A 186 1.65 -12.34 3.47
CA ASP A 186 1.80 -11.57 2.23
C ASP A 186 1.82 -10.06 2.49
N LEU A 187 0.90 -9.58 3.33
CA LEU A 187 0.85 -8.16 3.69
C LEU A 187 2.11 -7.75 4.47
N ALA A 188 2.53 -8.52 5.49
CA ALA A 188 3.71 -8.19 6.27
C ALA A 188 4.98 -8.14 5.40
N ILE A 189 5.16 -9.12 4.52
CA ILE A 189 6.31 -9.22 3.61
C ILE A 189 6.31 -8.05 2.62
N ARG A 190 5.15 -7.75 2.02
CA ARG A 190 5.00 -6.64 1.08
C ARG A 190 5.36 -5.30 1.72
N GLU A 191 4.94 -5.07 2.96
CA GLU A 191 5.23 -3.83 3.67
C GLU A 191 6.73 -3.66 3.99
N LEU A 192 7.42 -4.74 4.39
CA LEU A 192 8.87 -4.73 4.55
C LEU A 192 9.60 -4.48 3.23
N ASP A 193 9.17 -5.14 2.14
CA ASP A 193 9.72 -4.94 0.80
C ASP A 193 9.58 -3.48 0.34
N LEU A 194 8.39 -2.88 0.51
CA LEU A 194 8.15 -1.48 0.19
C LEU A 194 9.11 -0.53 0.91
N ILE A 195 9.44 -0.82 2.16
CA ILE A 195 10.35 -0.01 2.95
C ILE A 195 11.80 -0.17 2.50
N ASN A 196 12.24 -1.41 2.26
CA ASN A 196 13.56 -1.67 1.70
C ASN A 196 13.72 -0.95 0.35
N LYS A 197 12.70 -1.00 -0.51
CA LYS A 197 12.67 -0.28 -1.78
C LYS A 197 12.77 1.23 -1.59
N ARG A 198 11.96 1.83 -0.72
CA ARG A 198 12.00 3.28 -0.43
C ARG A 198 13.38 3.72 0.00
N ALA A 199 13.98 2.98 0.92
CA ALA A 199 15.30 3.32 1.42
C ALA A 199 16.41 3.23 0.37
N ARG A 200 16.33 2.28 -0.56
CA ARG A 200 17.24 2.23 -1.73
C ARG A 200 17.03 3.40 -2.71
N MET A 201 15.81 3.94 -2.78
CA MET A 201 15.47 5.08 -3.64
C MET A 201 15.63 6.45 -2.99
N GLN A 202 15.78 6.51 -1.67
CA GLN A 202 15.83 7.78 -0.95
C GLN A 202 17.18 8.45 -1.20
N VAL A 203 17.18 9.50 -2.01
CA VAL A 203 18.31 10.42 -2.15
C VAL A 203 18.15 11.49 -1.08
N GLU A 204 19.00 11.48 -0.06
CA GLU A 204 19.01 12.56 0.93
C GLU A 204 19.68 13.79 0.31
N ILE A 205 18.88 14.81 -0.02
CA ILE A 205 19.40 16.09 -0.51
C ILE A 205 19.87 16.87 0.72
N LEU A 206 21.18 16.83 1.00
CA LEU A 206 21.81 17.54 2.13
C LEU A 206 21.93 19.06 1.94
N GLN A 207 21.35 19.62 0.89
CA GLN A 207 21.38 21.06 0.63
C GLN A 207 20.21 21.75 1.36
N PRO A 208 20.42 22.87 2.07
CA PRO A 208 19.33 23.68 2.58
C PRO A 208 18.45 24.12 1.39
N ILE A 209 17.23 23.59 1.33
CA ILE A 209 16.26 23.95 0.28
C ILE A 209 15.87 25.41 0.52
N ARG A 210 16.56 26.33 -0.16
CA ARG A 210 16.21 27.75 -0.14
C ARG A 210 14.98 28.04 -1.00
N SER A 211 14.63 27.12 -1.92
CA SER A 211 13.45 27.16 -2.79
C SER A 211 13.40 25.87 -3.64
N ILE A 212 12.23 25.24 -3.81
CA ILE A 212 12.03 24.09 -4.71
C ILE A 212 12.21 24.46 -6.20
N GLN A 213 12.30 25.75 -6.54
CA GLN A 213 12.56 26.20 -7.91
C GLN A 213 13.88 25.66 -8.51
N GLN A 214 14.77 25.08 -7.69
CA GLN A 214 16.02 24.47 -8.14
C GLN A 214 15.90 23.02 -8.61
N PHE A 215 14.77 22.35 -8.40
CA PHE A 215 14.53 21.00 -8.94
C PHE A 215 13.26 20.94 -9.79
N PRO A 216 13.17 21.73 -10.88
CA PRO A 216 12.09 21.54 -11.82
C PRO A 216 12.30 20.19 -12.50
N ASN A 217 11.38 19.26 -12.26
CA ASN A 217 10.88 18.46 -13.38
C ASN A 217 10.52 19.48 -14.48
N GLN A 218 10.70 19.20 -15.77
CA GLN A 218 10.42 20.19 -16.84
C GLN A 218 9.00 20.81 -16.78
N HIS A 219 8.12 20.29 -15.93
CA HIS A 219 6.75 20.73 -15.65
C HIS A 219 6.50 21.27 -14.22
N GLY A 220 7.52 21.58 -13.41
CA GLY A 220 7.37 22.23 -12.09
C GLY A 220 6.63 21.43 -11.00
N THR A 221 6.18 20.22 -11.31
CA THR A 221 5.30 19.40 -10.47
C THR A 221 5.87 18.00 -10.26
N CYS A 222 5.65 17.37 -9.10
CA CYS A 222 6.08 15.97 -8.90
C CYS A 222 5.37 15.05 -9.89
N GLY A 223 6.01 13.95 -10.32
CA GLY A 223 5.53 13.13 -11.43
C GLY A 223 4.08 12.63 -11.27
N TYR A 224 3.64 12.36 -10.04
CA TYR A 224 2.25 11.96 -9.75
C TYR A 224 1.27 13.14 -9.86
N CYS A 225 1.60 14.31 -9.30
CA CYS A 225 0.76 15.50 -9.38
C CYS A 225 0.60 15.96 -10.83
N ALA A 226 1.70 15.94 -11.60
CA ALA A 226 1.72 16.24 -13.02
C ALA A 226 0.77 15.31 -13.79
N ALA A 227 0.89 13.99 -13.58
CA ALA A 227 0.10 13.00 -14.29
C ALA A 227 -1.38 12.96 -13.88
N THR A 228 -1.70 13.33 -12.64
CA THR A 228 -3.07 13.23 -12.12
C THR A 228 -3.82 14.57 -12.13
N GLY A 229 -3.18 15.65 -12.57
CA GLY A 229 -3.74 17.01 -12.51
C GLY A 229 -4.06 17.49 -11.08
N LYS A 230 -3.63 16.76 -10.05
CA LYS A 230 -3.93 17.11 -8.66
C LYS A 230 -3.07 18.29 -8.26
N PRO A 231 -3.66 19.29 -7.57
CA PRO A 231 -2.89 20.42 -7.07
C PRO A 231 -1.72 19.89 -6.24
N GLN A 232 -0.55 20.50 -6.41
CA GLN A 232 0.57 20.20 -5.53
C GLN A 232 0.09 20.44 -4.09
N PRO A 233 0.35 19.52 -3.15
CA PRO A 233 0.13 19.83 -1.75
C PRO A 233 0.94 21.08 -1.46
N ASP A 234 0.26 22.14 -1.01
CA ASP A 234 0.89 23.42 -0.71
C ASP A 234 1.85 23.19 0.47
N ILE A 235 3.15 23.17 0.15
CA ILE A 235 4.22 22.93 1.12
C ILE A 235 4.41 24.17 2.01
N ASP A 236 3.80 25.30 1.62
CA ASP A 236 3.82 26.57 2.36
C ASP A 236 2.51 26.83 3.13
N ALA A 237 1.52 25.95 3.04
CA ALA A 237 0.29 26.08 3.83
C ALA A 237 0.59 26.02 5.33
N ALA A 238 0.11 27.03 6.07
CA ALA A 238 0.33 27.26 7.49
C ALA A 238 -0.11 26.11 8.43
N ASN A 239 -0.81 25.10 7.90
CA ASN A 239 -1.38 23.99 8.66
C ASN A 239 -0.40 22.81 8.83
N TRP A 240 0.83 22.91 8.31
CA TRP A 240 1.91 21.95 8.56
C TRP A 240 2.70 22.37 9.82
N SER A 241 2.04 22.25 10.98
CA SER A 241 2.59 22.65 12.27
C SER A 241 3.79 21.78 12.71
N PHE A 242 4.91 22.48 12.93
CA PHE A 242 6.00 22.21 13.87
C PHE A 242 6.88 20.95 13.70
N TYR A 243 7.96 21.12 12.92
CA TYR A 243 9.31 20.78 13.38
C TYR A 243 10.17 22.03 13.23
N GLU A 244 10.47 22.72 14.33
CA GLU A 244 11.49 23.77 14.32
C GLU A 244 12.84 23.13 13.95
N GLY A 245 13.41 23.55 12.81
CA GLY A 245 14.83 23.36 12.50
C GLY A 245 15.17 22.64 11.19
N VAL A 246 14.43 21.64 10.72
CA VAL A 246 14.73 20.97 9.43
C VAL A 246 13.45 20.41 8.80
N ARG A 247 12.91 21.08 7.75
CA ARG A 247 11.85 20.50 6.92
C ARG A 247 12.46 19.39 6.05
N LYS A 248 12.57 18.16 6.57
CA LYS A 248 12.96 16.99 5.73
C LYS A 248 11.77 16.56 4.87
N VAL A 249 11.55 17.25 3.76
CA VAL A 249 10.67 16.75 2.69
C VAL A 249 11.39 15.57 2.03
N SER A 250 10.87 14.36 2.20
CA SER A 250 11.39 13.20 1.49
C SER A 250 10.92 13.25 0.03
N VAL A 251 11.86 13.28 -0.89
CA VAL A 251 11.62 13.20 -2.33
C VAL A 251 12.24 11.94 -2.88
N PHE A 252 11.57 11.30 -3.83
CA PHE A 252 12.01 10.08 -4.48
C PHE A 252 12.30 10.36 -5.94
N ARG A 253 13.49 9.98 -6.41
CA ARG A 253 13.89 10.20 -7.80
C ARG A 253 13.88 8.86 -8.56
N CYS A 254 13.19 8.81 -9.70
CA CYS A 254 13.26 7.65 -10.57
C CYS A 254 14.71 7.44 -11.04
N PRO A 255 15.32 6.26 -10.83
CA PRO A 255 16.71 6.03 -11.21
C PRO A 255 16.93 6.02 -12.73
N ARG A 256 15.87 5.77 -13.52
CA ARG A 256 15.96 5.68 -14.98
C ARG A 256 15.80 7.04 -15.68
N CYS A 257 14.76 7.80 -15.36
CA CYS A 257 14.48 9.08 -16.04
C CYS A 257 14.65 10.32 -15.16
N GLY A 258 14.95 10.15 -13.86
CA GLY A 258 15.22 11.26 -12.98
C GLY A 258 13.99 12.05 -12.50
N ILE A 259 12.76 11.65 -12.85
CA ILE A 259 11.53 12.28 -12.34
C ILE A 259 11.48 12.21 -10.81
N VAL A 260 11.12 13.33 -10.19
CA VAL A 260 10.98 13.44 -8.74
C VAL A 260 9.52 13.29 -8.31
N TYR A 261 9.30 12.53 -7.24
CA TYR A 261 8.03 12.30 -6.55
C TYR A 261 8.10 12.83 -5.13
N HIS A 262 7.04 13.48 -4.64
CA HIS A 262 6.90 13.74 -3.20
C HIS A 262 6.72 12.41 -2.45
N GLY A 263 7.17 12.33 -1.20
CA GLY A 263 7.03 11.09 -0.43
C GLY A 263 5.60 10.57 -0.33
N MET A 264 4.62 11.43 -0.03
CA MET A 264 3.22 11.01 0.02
C MET A 264 2.66 10.57 -1.35
N CYS A 265 3.09 11.24 -2.42
CA CYS A 265 2.67 10.90 -3.78
C CYS A 265 3.28 9.58 -4.24
N PHE A 266 4.55 9.35 -3.90
CA PHE A 266 5.24 8.09 -4.12
C PHE A 266 4.55 6.95 -3.40
N ASP A 267 4.24 7.14 -2.11
CA ASP A 267 3.53 6.15 -1.30
C ASP A 267 2.15 5.82 -1.86
N LYS A 268 1.40 6.85 -2.27
CA LYS A 268 0.09 6.67 -2.89
C LYS A 268 0.18 5.92 -4.21
N HIS A 269 1.20 6.20 -5.01
CA HIS A 269 1.42 5.58 -6.31
C HIS A 269 1.82 4.10 -6.19
N ILE A 270 2.68 3.79 -5.22
CA ILE A 270 3.18 2.43 -4.98
C ILE A 270 2.17 1.59 -4.20
N ALA A 271 1.62 2.12 -3.11
CA ALA A 271 0.76 1.35 -2.19
C ALA A 271 -0.66 1.12 -2.73
N ARG A 272 -1.19 2.02 -3.58
CA ARG A 272 -2.56 1.88 -4.12
C ARG A 272 -2.62 1.22 -5.49
N GLY A 273 -1.51 0.75 -6.02
CA GLY A 273 -1.48 0.04 -7.31
C GLY A 273 -1.87 0.89 -8.52
N SER A 274 -1.94 2.23 -8.43
CA SER A 274 -2.12 3.03 -9.64
C SER A 274 -0.88 2.85 -10.51
N ASN A 275 -1.06 2.23 -11.67
CA ASN A 275 0.00 1.82 -12.61
C ASN A 275 1.07 0.86 -12.04
N ASN A 276 0.74 -0.04 -11.11
CA ASN A 276 1.66 -1.09 -10.62
C ASN A 276 3.05 -0.58 -10.15
N GLY A 277 3.11 0.65 -9.63
CA GLY A 277 4.36 1.25 -9.18
C GLY A 277 5.33 1.63 -10.30
N VAL A 278 4.87 1.79 -11.54
CA VAL A 278 5.73 2.25 -12.65
C VAL A 278 5.90 3.77 -12.66
N CYS A 279 7.05 4.24 -13.12
CA CYS A 279 7.36 5.65 -13.26
C CYS A 279 6.55 6.29 -14.40
N TYR A 280 5.81 7.35 -14.13
CA TYR A 280 5.09 8.13 -15.15
C TYR A 280 5.95 8.69 -16.29
N GLY A 281 7.26 8.85 -16.09
CA GLY A 281 8.13 9.40 -17.15
C GLY A 281 8.70 8.37 -18.11
N CYS A 282 8.94 7.15 -17.64
CA CYS A 282 9.65 6.13 -18.43
C CYS A 282 9.10 4.72 -18.28
N ASN A 283 7.97 4.56 -17.57
CA ASN A 283 7.30 3.29 -17.30
C ASN A 283 8.18 2.21 -16.62
N SER A 284 9.36 2.54 -16.10
CA SER A 284 10.16 1.60 -15.30
C SER A 284 9.49 1.33 -13.95
N ILE A 285 9.53 0.10 -13.47
CA ILE A 285 9.06 -0.25 -12.11
C ILE A 285 9.93 0.51 -11.09
N LEU A 286 9.31 1.36 -10.28
CA LEU A 286 9.99 2.10 -9.23
C LEU A 286 10.33 1.15 -8.07
N GLY A 287 11.57 1.24 -7.57
CA GLY A 287 12.04 0.44 -6.44
C GLY A 287 12.68 -0.89 -6.79
N VAL A 288 12.77 -1.24 -8.08
CA VAL A 288 13.57 -2.38 -8.55
C VAL A 288 14.91 -1.87 -9.06
N ASP A 289 16.00 -2.56 -8.72
CA ASP A 289 17.34 -2.25 -9.22
C ASP A 289 17.31 -2.15 -10.76
N PRO A 290 17.82 -1.06 -11.37
CA PRO A 290 17.83 -0.88 -12.81
C PRO A 290 18.47 -2.04 -13.58
N ASN A 291 19.43 -2.75 -12.97
CA ASN A 291 20.12 -3.89 -13.57
C ASN A 291 19.34 -5.21 -13.47
N LEU A 292 18.35 -5.28 -12.56
CA LEU A 292 17.45 -6.44 -12.40
C LEU A 292 16.13 -6.25 -13.15
N GLN A 293 15.90 -5.09 -13.77
CA GLN A 293 14.79 -4.91 -14.69
C GLN A 293 15.10 -5.71 -15.95
N VAL A 294 14.47 -6.89 -16.09
CA VAL A 294 14.40 -7.60 -17.37
C VAL A 294 13.92 -6.58 -18.39
N GLN A 295 14.77 -6.26 -19.36
CA GLN A 295 14.34 -5.50 -20.52
C GLN A 295 13.20 -6.31 -21.11
N THR A 296 11.96 -5.86 -20.96
CA THR A 296 10.91 -6.29 -21.88
C THR A 296 11.44 -5.95 -23.25
N PRO A 297 11.76 -6.95 -24.10
CA PRO A 297 12.45 -6.68 -25.34
C PRO A 297 11.55 -5.76 -26.17
N ALA A 298 12.13 -4.64 -26.60
CA ALA A 298 11.55 -3.86 -27.68
C ALA A 298 11.36 -4.82 -28.85
N THR A 299 10.10 -5.07 -29.20
CA THR A 299 9.68 -6.10 -30.14
C THR A 299 10.28 -5.81 -31.52
N ALA A 300 11.36 -6.52 -31.85
CA ALA A 300 11.79 -6.76 -33.22
C ALA A 300 11.14 -8.07 -33.69
N THR A 301 10.65 -8.01 -34.92
CA THR A 301 9.68 -8.89 -35.58
C THR A 301 10.20 -10.30 -35.86
N SER A 302 9.43 -11.33 -35.49
CA SER A 302 9.20 -12.52 -36.33
C SER A 302 7.94 -13.29 -35.93
N SER A 303 6.91 -13.13 -36.76
CA SER A 303 5.86 -14.09 -37.19
C SER A 303 5.00 -14.86 -36.18
N GLN A 304 3.68 -14.64 -36.34
CA GLN A 304 2.50 -15.47 -36.00
C GLN A 304 1.80 -15.23 -34.66
N ALA A 305 1.03 -14.14 -34.59
CA ALA A 305 -0.30 -14.09 -33.96
C ALA A 305 -1.06 -12.86 -34.52
N SER A 306 -2.33 -13.06 -34.87
CA SER A 306 -3.22 -12.08 -35.50
C SER A 306 -3.36 -10.77 -34.70
N ALA A 307 -3.14 -9.64 -35.36
CA ALA A 307 -3.37 -8.32 -34.79
C ALA A 307 -4.87 -8.09 -34.60
N ASP A 308 -5.31 -8.08 -33.34
CA ASP A 308 -6.63 -7.60 -32.94
C ASP A 308 -6.59 -6.06 -33.02
N LEU A 309 -7.26 -5.51 -34.04
CA LEU A 309 -7.42 -4.06 -34.21
C LEU A 309 -8.38 -3.55 -33.13
N LEU A 310 -7.83 -2.96 -32.07
CA LEU A 310 -8.60 -2.32 -31.01
C LEU A 310 -9.40 -1.14 -31.58
N LEU A 311 -10.72 -1.29 -31.61
CA LEU A 311 -11.68 -0.26 -32.00
C LEU A 311 -11.87 0.70 -30.83
N MET A 312 -11.88 2.03 -31.04
CA MET A 312 -12.16 2.99 -29.96
C MET A 312 -13.65 3.32 -29.91
N CYS A 313 -14.22 3.42 -28.70
CA CYS A 313 -15.63 3.80 -28.52
C CYS A 313 -15.84 5.27 -28.94
N PRO A 314 -16.76 5.58 -29.87
CA PRO A 314 -16.99 6.96 -30.32
C PRO A 314 -17.64 7.85 -29.26
N GLY A 315 -18.25 7.26 -28.21
CA GLY A 315 -18.91 8.02 -27.15
C GLY A 315 -17.98 8.47 -26.02
N CYS A 316 -16.96 7.67 -25.68
CA CYS A 316 -16.08 7.97 -24.53
C CYS A 316 -14.58 7.73 -24.80
N ASN A 317 -14.20 7.36 -26.02
CA ASN A 317 -12.83 7.03 -26.44
C ASN A 317 -12.14 5.87 -25.68
N GLU A 318 -12.91 5.03 -25.00
CA GLU A 318 -12.37 3.82 -24.36
C GLU A 318 -12.13 2.72 -25.42
N PRO A 319 -11.02 1.96 -25.36
CA PRO A 319 -10.78 0.83 -26.25
C PRO A 319 -11.82 -0.27 -26.08
N LEU A 320 -12.29 -0.80 -27.21
CA LEU A 320 -13.26 -1.86 -27.30
C LEU A 320 -12.61 -3.13 -27.85
N PRO A 321 -12.94 -4.31 -27.29
CA PRO A 321 -12.56 -5.57 -27.88
C PRO A 321 -13.27 -5.76 -29.24
N SER A 322 -12.62 -6.48 -30.16
CA SER A 322 -13.18 -6.83 -31.46
C SER A 322 -14.56 -7.50 -31.30
N GLY A 323 -15.53 -7.08 -32.12
CA GLY A 323 -16.91 -7.59 -32.04
C GLY A 323 -17.79 -7.01 -30.92
N ALA A 324 -17.33 -6.04 -30.12
CA ALA A 324 -18.17 -5.40 -29.12
C ALA A 324 -19.42 -4.74 -29.74
N ARG A 325 -20.61 -5.06 -29.19
CA ARG A 325 -21.92 -4.50 -29.62
C ARG A 325 -22.34 -3.26 -28.84
N PHE A 326 -21.73 -3.02 -27.68
CA PHE A 326 -21.94 -1.86 -26.84
C PHE A 326 -20.67 -1.59 -26.03
N CYS A 327 -20.44 -0.34 -25.63
CA CYS A 327 -19.34 0.05 -24.77
C CYS A 327 -19.65 -0.33 -23.32
N ALA A 328 -18.76 -1.10 -22.68
CA ALA A 328 -18.91 -1.48 -21.28
C ALA A 328 -18.81 -0.30 -20.31
N HIS A 329 -18.21 0.82 -20.74
CA HIS A 329 -18.01 1.99 -19.89
C HIS A 329 -19.16 3.00 -19.98
N CYS A 330 -19.58 3.38 -21.19
CA CYS A 330 -20.62 4.41 -21.39
C CYS A 330 -21.98 3.88 -21.84
N GLY A 331 -22.09 2.56 -22.10
CA GLY A 331 -23.33 1.93 -22.56
C GLY A 331 -23.72 2.22 -24.02
N MET A 332 -22.93 3.03 -24.74
CA MET A 332 -23.21 3.38 -26.13
C MET A 332 -23.17 2.14 -27.02
N LYS A 333 -24.24 1.91 -27.77
CA LYS A 333 -24.34 0.82 -28.75
C LYS A 333 -23.39 1.08 -29.91
N ILE A 334 -22.69 0.05 -30.37
CA ILE A 334 -21.74 0.11 -31.47
C ILE A 334 -22.38 -0.56 -32.68
N ASP A 335 -22.71 0.25 -33.68
CA ASP A 335 -23.34 -0.26 -34.89
C ASP A 335 -22.34 -1.06 -35.72
N ALA A 336 -22.80 -2.17 -36.31
CA ALA A 336 -21.97 -3.10 -37.08
C ALA A 336 -21.23 -2.45 -38.28
N ALA A 337 -21.66 -1.26 -38.71
CA ALA A 337 -21.00 -0.46 -39.74
C ALA A 337 -19.64 0.12 -39.31
N HIS A 338 -19.33 0.18 -38.01
CA HIS A 338 -18.06 0.69 -37.46
C HIS A 338 -17.03 -0.41 -37.18
N GLN A 339 -17.32 -1.67 -37.53
CA GLN A 339 -16.35 -2.76 -37.43
C GLN A 339 -15.47 -2.75 -38.69
N PRO A 340 -14.13 -2.91 -38.58
CA PRO A 340 -13.28 -3.05 -39.75
C PRO A 340 -13.64 -4.34 -40.48
N VAL A 341 -14.29 -4.20 -41.64
CA VAL A 341 -14.71 -5.32 -42.47
C VAL A 341 -13.47 -5.94 -43.10
N ALA A 342 -13.13 -7.19 -42.74
CA ALA A 342 -12.15 -7.99 -43.45
C ALA A 342 -12.61 -8.16 -44.91
N THR A 343 -11.84 -7.63 -45.85
CA THR A 343 -12.24 -7.50 -47.26
C THR A 343 -12.20 -8.86 -47.97
N SER A 344 -13.34 -9.32 -48.48
CA SER A 344 -13.43 -10.23 -49.63
C SER A 344 -14.24 -9.56 -50.74
N ALA A 345 -13.72 -9.64 -51.96
CA ALA A 345 -14.19 -8.91 -53.14
C ALA A 345 -15.64 -9.23 -53.57
N GLN A 346 -16.42 -8.20 -53.94
CA GLN A 346 -16.95 -7.94 -55.31
C GLN A 346 -18.11 -6.90 -55.35
N ALA A 347 -17.94 -5.92 -56.26
CA ALA A 347 -18.84 -5.18 -57.16
C ALA A 347 -20.33 -4.81 -56.86
N LEU A 348 -20.60 -3.50 -57.06
CA LEU A 348 -21.78 -2.77 -57.63
C LEU A 348 -23.14 -2.86 -56.87
N THR A 349 -23.90 -1.78 -56.59
CA THR A 349 -24.53 -0.81 -57.53
C THR A 349 -25.22 0.35 -56.74
N TYR A 350 -25.57 1.42 -57.45
CA TYR A 350 -26.04 2.77 -57.06
C TYR A 350 -27.57 2.94 -56.82
N GLN A 351 -28.00 3.90 -55.97
CA GLN A 351 -29.03 4.96 -56.23
C GLN A 351 -29.36 5.79 -54.94
N PRO A 352 -29.94 7.01 -55.06
CA PRO A 352 -29.85 8.11 -54.09
C PRO A 352 -31.17 8.54 -53.39
N GLY A 353 -31.02 9.33 -52.32
CA GLY A 353 -31.95 10.39 -51.90
C GLY A 353 -32.93 10.08 -50.76
N MET A 354 -32.90 10.90 -49.70
CA MET A 354 -34.07 11.57 -49.09
C MET A 354 -33.66 12.53 -47.95
N GLU A 355 -34.43 13.61 -47.84
CA GLU A 355 -34.24 14.84 -47.06
C GLU A 355 -34.89 14.80 -45.64
N VAL A 356 -34.35 15.65 -44.72
CA VAL A 356 -34.85 16.32 -43.47
C VAL A 356 -36.10 15.79 -42.69
N PRO A 357 -36.25 16.01 -41.33
CA PRO A 357 -36.09 17.31 -40.65
C PRO A 357 -35.55 17.35 -39.20
N MET A 358 -35.30 18.60 -38.79
CA MET A 358 -34.98 19.10 -37.45
C MET A 358 -36.03 18.71 -36.39
N GLY A 359 -35.58 18.49 -35.15
CA GLY A 359 -36.42 18.38 -33.96
C GLY A 359 -35.67 18.83 -32.71
N SER A 360 -35.98 20.04 -32.26
CA SER A 360 -35.52 20.68 -31.02
C SER A 360 -36.25 20.13 -29.78
N ALA A 361 -35.52 19.91 -28.68
CA ALA A 361 -36.07 20.01 -27.34
C ALA A 361 -34.96 20.37 -26.34
N ALA A 362 -35.07 21.57 -25.78
CA ALA A 362 -34.27 22.06 -24.67
C ALA A 362 -34.71 21.34 -23.38
N ALA A 363 -33.72 20.87 -22.61
CA ALA A 363 -33.88 20.56 -21.20
C ALA A 363 -32.72 21.23 -20.46
N ASP A 364 -33.06 22.27 -19.69
CA ASP A 364 -32.17 22.95 -18.78
C ASP A 364 -31.56 21.96 -17.78
N SER A 365 -30.24 21.79 -17.84
CA SER A 365 -29.45 21.20 -16.77
C SER A 365 -28.41 22.23 -16.32
N LEU A 366 -28.83 23.07 -15.38
CA LEU A 366 -27.94 23.93 -14.61
C LEU A 366 -27.32 23.08 -13.48
N TYR A 367 -26.27 22.32 -13.80
CA TYR A 367 -25.27 21.93 -12.82
C TYR A 367 -23.90 22.30 -13.38
N ASN A 368 -23.41 23.46 -12.96
CA ASN A 368 -22.07 23.93 -13.27
C ASN A 368 -21.22 23.81 -11.99
N PRO A 369 -20.39 22.76 -11.83
CA PRO A 369 -19.61 22.51 -10.63
C PRO A 369 -18.46 23.51 -10.41
N ASP A 370 -18.23 24.45 -11.33
CA ASP A 370 -17.04 25.31 -11.34
C ASP A 370 -17.19 26.62 -10.53
N LYS A 371 -18.23 26.75 -9.69
CA LYS A 371 -18.50 28.00 -8.93
C LYS A 371 -18.78 27.85 -7.44
N GLU A 372 -18.48 26.71 -6.82
CA GLU A 372 -18.67 26.59 -5.37
C GLU A 372 -17.48 27.19 -4.60
N THR A 373 -17.73 28.28 -3.89
CA THR A 373 -16.80 28.86 -2.93
C THR A 373 -16.69 27.96 -1.70
N LEU A 374 -15.57 27.24 -1.61
CA LEU A 374 -15.22 26.49 -0.41
C LEU A 374 -14.73 27.45 0.69
N VAL A 375 -15.21 27.23 1.90
CA VAL A 375 -14.75 27.91 3.12
C VAL A 375 -14.09 26.91 4.05
N THR A 376 -13.05 27.33 4.77
CA THR A 376 -12.37 26.45 5.73
C THR A 376 -12.99 26.64 7.12
N CYS A 377 -13.39 25.54 7.77
CA CYS A 377 -13.87 25.58 9.15
C CYS A 377 -12.76 26.07 10.09
N THR A 378 -13.02 27.13 10.85
CA THR A 378 -12.05 27.76 11.75
C THR A 378 -11.65 26.89 12.95
N LYS A 379 -12.45 25.87 13.28
CA LYS A 379 -12.21 24.98 14.42
C LYS A 379 -11.41 23.73 14.07
N CYS A 380 -11.77 23.04 12.98
CA CYS A 380 -11.16 21.75 12.61
C CYS A 380 -10.35 21.77 11.32
N GLY A 381 -10.37 22.88 10.55
CA GLY A 381 -9.62 23.00 9.29
C GLY A 381 -10.23 22.24 8.11
N TYR A 382 -11.42 21.66 8.25
CA TYR A 382 -12.10 20.97 7.14
C TYR A 382 -12.61 21.97 6.08
N ALA A 383 -12.43 21.64 4.80
CA ALA A 383 -12.95 22.43 3.69
C ALA A 383 -14.45 22.12 3.49
N CYS A 384 -15.30 23.11 3.75
CA CYS A 384 -16.75 23.00 3.68
C CYS A 384 -17.31 23.80 2.50
N GLN A 385 -18.47 23.40 1.98
CA GLN A 385 -19.26 24.30 1.13
C GLN A 385 -19.87 25.40 2.02
N ALA A 386 -19.76 26.65 1.61
CA ALA A 386 -20.33 27.78 2.37
C ALA A 386 -21.84 27.63 2.63
N ALA A 387 -22.55 26.92 1.75
CA ALA A 387 -24.00 26.69 1.84
C ALA A 387 -24.42 25.72 2.97
N TRP A 388 -23.51 24.94 3.56
CA TRP A 388 -23.87 23.95 4.59
C TRP A 388 -24.30 24.56 5.92
N GLY A 389 -23.96 25.83 6.19
CA GLY A 389 -24.28 26.51 7.45
C GLY A 389 -23.44 26.05 8.64
N THR A 390 -23.22 24.75 8.83
CA THR A 390 -22.36 24.16 9.88
C THR A 390 -21.37 23.15 9.30
N CYS A 391 -20.25 22.96 9.99
CA CYS A 391 -19.22 22.00 9.60
C CYS A 391 -19.66 20.56 9.95
N PRO A 392 -19.69 19.61 9.01
CA PRO A 392 -20.14 18.24 9.28
C PRO A 392 -19.16 17.45 10.17
N MET A 393 -17.95 17.95 10.40
CA MET A 393 -16.93 17.28 11.21
C MET A 393 -16.98 17.68 12.68
N CYS A 394 -17.52 18.86 13.02
CA CYS A 394 -17.45 19.39 14.38
C CYS A 394 -18.63 20.28 14.79
N ASP A 395 -19.67 20.37 13.95
CA ASP A 395 -20.90 21.16 14.10
C ASP A 395 -20.70 22.67 14.29
N GLU A 396 -19.49 23.19 14.04
CA GLU A 396 -19.18 24.61 14.15
C GLU A 396 -19.86 25.41 13.02
N PRO A 397 -20.48 26.58 13.29
CA PRO A 397 -21.03 27.45 12.26
C PRO A 397 -19.96 27.90 11.26
N LEU A 398 -20.29 27.82 9.98
CA LEU A 398 -19.39 28.27 8.91
C LEU A 398 -19.52 29.79 8.70
N PRO A 399 -18.41 30.47 8.37
CA PRO A 399 -18.47 31.90 8.04
C PRO A 399 -19.37 32.10 6.81
N LYS A 400 -20.33 33.03 6.92
CA LYS A 400 -21.20 33.42 5.81
C LYS A 400 -20.36 34.11 4.74
N SER A 401 -20.47 33.65 3.50
CA SER A 401 -19.81 34.22 2.31
C SER A 401 -20.26 35.64 2.03
#